data_AF-T1H4H3-F1
#
_entry.id   AF-T1H4H3-F1
#
_cell.length_a   1.000
_cell.length_b   1.000
_cell.length_c   1.000
_cell.angle_alpha   90.00
_cell.angle_beta   90.00
_cell.angle_gamma   90.00
#
_symmetry.space_group_name_H-M   'P 1'
#
loop_
_entity.id
_entity.type
_entity.pdbx_description
1 polymer ?
#
loop_
_entity_poly.entity_id
_entity_poly.type
_entity_poly.pdbx_seq_one_letter_code
_entity_poly.pdbx_strand_id
1 'polypeptide(L)' 'ESAIAILKVHIKPFIIRGPHDQIVLEGSSVTFQCRVGGDPMPDVLWMRTASGGNMPLDRVQILEDRSLRLDKV' A
#
# COMPACT_ATOMS: atom_id res chain seq x y z
N GLU A 1 -46.75 -7.98 -7.21
CA GLU A 1 -45.67 -8.66 -6.50
C GLU A 1 -44.50 -7.70 -6.42
N SER A 2 -43.97 -7.42 -5.23
CA SER A 2 -42.84 -6.48 -5.07
C SER A 2 -41.53 -7.28 -5.09
N ALA A 3 -40.54 -6.83 -5.86
CA ALA A 3 -39.22 -7.44 -5.89
C ALA A 3 -38.33 -6.90 -4.76
N ILE A 4 -37.33 -7.70 -4.34
CA ILE A 4 -36.32 -7.30 -3.35
C ILE A 4 -35.29 -6.38 -4.02
N ALA A 5 -34.83 -5.36 -3.29
CA ALA A 5 -33.70 -4.51 -3.68
C ALA A 5 -32.58 -4.59 -2.63
N ILE A 6 -31.33 -4.47 -3.08
CA ILE A 6 -30.14 -4.48 -2.22
C ILE A 6 -29.62 -3.05 -2.10
N LEU A 7 -29.59 -2.53 -0.87
CA LEU A 7 -28.89 -1.30 -0.55
C LEU A 7 -27.47 -1.65 -0.08
N LYS A 8 -26.46 -1.25 -0.85
CA LYS A 8 -25.05 -1.36 -0.46
C LYS A 8 -24.49 0.02 -0.12
N VAL A 9 -23.95 0.16 1.08
CA VAL A 9 -23.26 1.38 1.51
C VAL A 9 -21.76 1.20 1.26
N HIS A 10 -21.14 2.16 0.58
CA HIS A 10 -19.70 2.14 0.34
C HIS A 10 -18.94 3.02 1.33
N ILE A 11 -17.73 2.60 1.66
CA ILE A 11 -16.82 3.34 2.53
C ILE A 11 -15.61 3.74 1.71
N LYS A 12 -15.34 5.05 1.65
CA LYS A 12 -14.16 5.59 0.98
C LYS A 12 -12.86 4.99 1.55
N PRO A 13 -11.81 4.83 0.74
CA PRO A 13 -10.52 4.36 1.24
C PRO A 13 -9.99 5.25 2.36
N PHE A 14 -9.40 4.64 3.39
CA PHE A 14 -8.71 5.34 4.47
C PHE A 14 -7.47 4.57 4.92
N ILE A 15 -6.46 5.30 5.39
CA ILE A 15 -5.22 4.71 5.91
C ILE A 15 -5.41 4.43 7.39
N ILE A 16 -5.29 3.17 7.78
CA ILE A 16 -5.27 2.71 9.18
C ILE A 16 -3.85 2.87 9.74
N ARG A 17 -2.84 2.45 8.96
CA ARG A 17 -1.42 2.61 9.29
C ARG A 17 -0.65 2.91 8.01
N GLY A 18 -0.02 4.07 7.96
CA GLY A 18 0.76 4.50 6.79
C GLY A 18 2.23 4.14 6.89
N PRO A 19 2.98 4.34 5.79
CA PRO A 19 4.43 4.33 5.83
C PRO A 19 4.97 5.42 6.75
N HIS A 20 6.15 5.16 7.31
CA HIS A 20 6.92 6.13 8.09
C HIS A 20 8.36 6.17 7.59
N ASP A 21 9.04 7.27 7.86
CA ASP A 21 10.45 7.44 7.53
C ASP A 21 11.30 6.42 8.29
N GLN A 22 12.26 5.84 7.60
CA GLN A 22 13.17 4.82 8.14
C GLN A 22 14.59 5.11 7.71
N ILE A 23 15.53 4.97 8.64
CA ILE A 23 16.97 5.03 8.41
C ILE A 23 17.48 3.60 8.49
N VAL A 24 18.11 3.14 7.41
CA VAL A 24 18.61 1.77 7.30
C VAL A 24 20.05 1.77 6.77
N LEU A 25 20.76 0.68 7.01
CA LEU A 25 22.10 0.48 6.48
C LEU A 25 22.04 0.16 4.98
N GLU A 26 23.05 0.59 4.24
CA GLU A 26 23.22 0.24 2.83
C GLU A 26 23.23 -1.28 2.63
N GLY A 27 22.58 -1.76 1.58
CA GLY A 27 22.49 -3.19 1.26
C GLY A 27 21.52 -3.99 2.14
N SER A 28 20.94 -3.38 3.18
CA SER A 28 19.89 -4.01 3.98
C SER A 28 18.53 -4.00 3.27
N SER A 29 17.50 -4.57 3.89
CA SER A 29 16.13 -4.52 3.38
C SER A 29 15.26 -3.68 4.30
N VAL A 30 14.33 -2.93 3.72
CA VAL A 30 13.38 -2.08 4.45
C VAL A 30 11.95 -2.44 4.09
N THR A 31 11.03 -2.40 5.06
CA THR A 31 9.61 -2.61 4.83
C THR A 31 8.81 -1.39 5.26
N PHE A 32 8.10 -0.78 4.32
CA PHE A 32 7.17 0.30 4.56
C PHE A 32 5.76 -0.27 4.74
N GLN A 33 5.24 -0.20 5.95
CA GLN A 33 3.93 -0.76 6.26
C GLN A 33 2.81 0.11 5.68
N CYS A 34 1.78 -0.52 5.12
CA CYS A 34 0.58 0.17 4.68
C CYS A 34 -0.66 -0.69 4.93
N ARG A 35 -1.48 -0.29 5.91
CA ARG A 35 -2.78 -0.89 6.17
C ARG A 35 -3.86 0.13 5.83
N VAL A 36 -4.80 -0.30 5.01
CA VAL A 36 -5.92 0.51 4.51
C VAL A 36 -7.24 -0.18 4.81
N GLY A 37 -8.28 0.62 4.95
CA GLY A 37 -9.66 0.16 5.03
C GLY A 37 -10.54 0.84 3.98
N GLY A 38 -11.70 0.25 3.73
CA GLY A 38 -12.69 0.72 2.76
C GLY A 38 -13.67 -0.41 2.41
N ASP A 39 -14.82 -0.07 1.85
CA ASP A 39 -15.75 -1.03 1.27
C ASP A 39 -16.19 -0.52 -0.12
N PRO A 40 -15.77 -1.18 -1.21
CA PRO A 40 -14.92 -2.38 -1.24
C PRO A 40 -13.49 -2.13 -0.75
N MET A 41 -12.77 -3.20 -0.39
CA MET A 41 -11.37 -3.11 0.03
C MET A 41 -10.54 -2.41 -1.07
N PRO A 42 -9.86 -1.28 -0.77
CA PRO A 42 -9.17 -0.49 -1.78
C PRO A 42 -7.94 -1.19 -2.33
N ASP A 43 -7.49 -0.81 -3.54
CA ASP A 43 -6.17 -1.15 -4.07
C ASP A 43 -5.09 -0.22 -3.50
N VAL A 44 -3.84 -0.72 -3.41
CA VAL A 44 -2.70 0.06 -2.91
C VAL A 44 -1.63 0.12 -3.98
N LEU A 45 -1.20 1.34 -4.31
CA LEU A 45 -0.13 1.61 -5.25
C LEU A 45 0.98 2.36 -4.54
N TRP A 46 2.22 1.93 -4.75
CA TRP A 46 3.41 2.56 -4.21
C TRP A 46 4.15 3.36 -5.28
N MET A 47 4.67 4.51 -4.88
CA MET A 47 5.39 5.40 -5.78
C MET A 47 6.56 6.03 -5.03
N ARG A 48 7.69 6.14 -5.72
CA ARG A 48 8.84 6.93 -5.27
C ARG A 48 8.67 8.37 -5.77
N THR A 49 8.60 9.32 -4.84
CA THR A 49 8.39 10.74 -5.16
C THR A 49 9.69 11.56 -5.17
N ALA A 50 10.78 11.02 -4.63
CA ALA A 50 12.08 11.70 -4.61
C ALA A 50 12.62 11.87 -6.05
N SER A 51 13.23 13.02 -6.32
CA SER A 51 13.77 13.46 -7.61
C SER A 51 14.84 12.57 -8.24
N GLY A 52 15.31 11.53 -7.53
CA GLY A 52 16.38 10.64 -7.95
C GLY A 52 15.96 9.42 -8.77
N GLY A 53 14.77 9.38 -9.38
CA GLY A 53 14.38 8.36 -10.37
C GLY A 53 13.21 7.43 -9.99
N ASN A 54 12.84 6.57 -10.95
CA ASN A 54 11.69 5.65 -10.89
C ASN A 54 11.79 4.61 -9.75
N MET A 55 10.67 3.96 -9.46
CA MET A 55 10.60 2.80 -8.56
C MET A 55 11.54 1.69 -9.07
N PRO A 56 12.49 1.18 -8.25
CA PRO A 56 13.37 0.09 -8.65
C PRO A 56 12.61 -1.24 -8.60
N LEU A 57 11.85 -1.54 -9.66
CA LEU A 57 10.93 -2.68 -9.72
C LEU A 57 11.62 -4.04 -9.51
N ASP A 58 12.92 -4.12 -9.76
CA ASP A 58 13.76 -5.30 -9.54
C ASP A 58 14.03 -5.58 -8.05
N ARG A 59 13.96 -4.55 -7.20
CA ARG A 59 14.22 -4.62 -5.76
C ARG A 59 12.96 -4.54 -4.91
N VAL A 60 11.80 -4.40 -5.53
CA VAL A 60 10.52 -4.11 -4.87
C VAL A 60 9.65 -5.36 -4.80
N GLN A 61 9.07 -5.60 -3.62
CA GLN A 61 8.08 -6.64 -3.38
C GLN A 61 6.88 -6.03 -2.64
N ILE A 62 5.67 -6.30 -3.12
CA ILE A 62 4.44 -5.95 -2.38
C ILE A 62 4.01 -7.17 -1.59
N LEU A 63 3.95 -7.03 -0.26
CA LEU A 63 3.55 -8.09 0.65
C LEU A 63 2.02 -8.27 0.67
N GLU A 64 1.54 -9.38 1.22
CA GLU A 64 0.10 -9.68 1.32
C GLU A 64 -0.69 -8.59 2.06
N ASP A 65 -0.07 -7.97 3.06
CA ASP A 65 -0.66 -6.88 3.82
C ASP A 65 -0.55 -5.52 3.13
N ARG A 66 -0.14 -5.50 1.85
CA ARG A 66 0.07 -4.31 0.99
C ARG A 66 1.26 -3.45 1.40
N SER A 67 2.09 -3.90 2.34
CA SER A 67 3.37 -3.27 2.64
C SER A 67 4.33 -3.37 1.47
N LEU A 68 5.13 -2.32 1.29
CA LEU A 68 6.22 -2.30 0.32
C LEU A 68 7.49 -2.77 0.99
N ARG A 69 8.08 -3.85 0.48
CA ARG A 69 9.44 -4.27 0.83
C ARG A 69 10.40 -3.86 -0.28
N LEU A 70 11.50 -3.24 0.10
CA LEU A 70 12.62 -2.92 -0.77
C LEU A 70 13.84 -3.70 -0.28
N ASP A 71 14.38 -4.56 -1.14
CA ASP A 71 15.57 -5.35 -0.84
C ASP A 71 16.83 -4.63 -1.35
N LYS A 72 17.95 -4.78 -0.63
CA LYS A 72 19.26 -4.21 -0.99
C LYS A 72 19.18 -2.71 -1.28
N VAL A 73 18.77 -1.93 -0.27
CA VAL A 73 18.63 -0.46 -0.35
C VAL A 73 19.94 0.20 -0.75
#